data_AF-A0A4X2KLC7-F1
#
_entry.id   AF-A0A4X2KLC7-F1
#
_cell.length_a   1.000
_cell.length_b   1.000
_cell.length_c   1.000
_cell.angle_alpha   90.00
_cell.angle_beta   90.00
_cell.angle_gamma   90.00
#
_symmetry.space_group_name_H-M   'P 1'
#
loop_
_entity.id
_entity.type
_entity.pdbx_description
1 polymer ?
#
loop_
_entity_poly.entity_id
_entity_poly.type
_entity_poly.pdbx_seq_one_letter_code
_entity_poly.pdbx_strand_id
1 'polypeptide(L)'
;MAEWEAAAPAVAETPDTKLFGKWSTDDVQINDISLQDYNALQVLVNAIINNGPREDSIRIGQAETVRRRAVNVAPLRRVNEAIWLLFTGTREAAFRNITTIVKCLADELINAAKASSNSYNVKKDELERVAKSNS
;
A
#
# COMPACT_ATOMS: atom_id res chain seq x y z
N MET A 1 13.49 -47.78 22.03
CA MET A 1 12.80 -46.65 21.39
C MET A 1 13.78 -45.50 21.41
N ALA A 2 14.53 -45.33 20.32
CA ALA A 2 15.56 -44.30 20.24
C ALA A 2 14.88 -42.94 19.97
N GLU A 3 15.31 -41.97 20.76
CA GLU A 3 14.90 -40.57 20.74
C GLU A 3 15.12 -39.97 19.35
N TRP A 4 14.08 -39.36 18.80
CA TRP A 4 14.17 -38.48 17.65
C TRP A 4 14.09 -37.04 18.20
N GLU A 5 15.21 -36.48 18.64
CA GLU A 5 15.30 -35.02 18.69
C GLU A 5 15.44 -34.53 17.26
N ALA A 6 14.35 -33.99 16.71
CA ALA A 6 14.42 -33.20 15.49
C ALA A 6 15.27 -31.97 15.79
N ALA A 7 16.53 -31.99 15.38
CA ALA A 7 17.39 -30.82 15.38
C ALA A 7 16.64 -29.69 14.66
N ALA A 8 16.36 -28.60 15.38
CA ALA A 8 15.80 -27.39 14.78
C ALA A 8 16.70 -26.98 13.61
N PRO A 9 16.15 -26.67 12.42
CA PRO A 9 16.98 -26.22 11.32
C PRO A 9 17.71 -24.96 11.77
N ALA A 10 19.04 -25.02 11.76
CA ALA A 10 19.88 -23.84 11.94
C ALA A 10 19.38 -22.77 10.97
N VAL A 11 18.88 -21.67 11.53
CA VAL A 11 18.51 -20.48 10.76
C VAL A 11 19.81 -20.00 10.13
N ALA A 12 20.01 -20.32 8.85
CA ALA A 12 21.09 -19.75 8.09
C ALA A 12 20.93 -18.23 8.17
N GLU A 13 21.91 -17.53 8.72
CA GLU A 13 21.95 -16.06 8.65
C GLU A 13 21.88 -15.71 7.17
N THR A 14 20.73 -15.20 6.74
CA THR A 14 20.56 -14.72 5.38
C THR A 14 21.60 -13.62 5.18
N PRO A 15 22.41 -13.66 4.11
CA PRO A 15 23.37 -12.59 3.86
C PRO A 15 22.62 -11.26 3.83
N ASP A 16 23.17 -10.22 4.46
CA ASP A 16 22.57 -8.88 4.59
C ASP A 16 22.17 -8.34 3.19
N THR A 17 20.92 -8.61 2.79
CA THR A 17 20.42 -8.35 1.44
C THR A 17 19.99 -6.91 1.33
N LYS A 18 20.90 -6.05 0.86
CA LYS A 18 20.60 -4.63 0.67
C LYS A 18 19.80 -4.39 -0.61
N LEU A 19 18.62 -3.80 -0.47
CA LEU A 19 17.80 -3.34 -1.57
C LEU A 19 18.53 -2.24 -2.36
N PHE A 20 18.59 -2.39 -3.68
CA PHE A 20 19.33 -1.50 -4.59
C PHE A 20 20.81 -1.28 -4.22
N GLY A 21 21.41 -2.19 -3.44
CA GLY A 21 22.78 -2.07 -2.94
C GLY A 21 23.02 -0.93 -1.95
N LYS A 22 21.96 -0.25 -1.49
CA LYS A 22 22.06 0.93 -0.60
C LYS A 22 21.20 0.84 0.64
N TRP A 23 20.03 0.22 0.57
CA TRP A 23 19.04 0.26 1.65
C TRP A 23 18.95 -1.09 2.35
N SER A 24 19.02 -1.08 3.68
CA SER A 24 18.77 -2.26 4.51
C SER A 24 17.29 -2.65 4.45
N THR A 25 17.01 -3.96 4.43
CA THR A 25 15.67 -4.52 4.65
C THR A 25 15.36 -4.73 6.11
N ASP A 26 16.40 -4.83 6.93
CA ASP A 26 16.31 -5.18 8.35
C ASP A 26 16.08 -3.89 9.12
N ASP A 27 14.98 -3.86 9.87
CA ASP A 27 14.47 -2.72 10.65
C ASP A 27 14.13 -1.46 9.82
N VAL A 28 13.07 -1.56 9.00
CA VAL A 28 12.39 -0.39 8.41
C VAL A 28 11.92 0.61 9.49
N GLN A 29 11.86 0.17 10.76
CA GLN A 29 11.67 1.00 11.95
C GLN A 29 12.98 1.69 12.36
N ILE A 30 13.06 3.00 12.09
CA ILE A 30 14.20 3.81 12.53
C ILE A 30 14.06 4.14 14.03
N ASN A 31 15.04 3.72 14.83
CA ASN A 31 15.09 3.95 16.27
C ASN A 31 15.31 5.44 16.66
N ASP A 32 15.79 6.26 15.73
CA ASP A 32 15.92 7.71 15.88
C ASP A 32 14.64 8.42 15.40
N ILE A 33 13.90 9.00 16.34
CA ILE A 33 12.62 9.69 16.11
C ILE A 33 12.76 10.84 15.10
N SER A 34 13.93 11.47 15.01
CA SER A 34 14.16 12.61 14.11
C SER A 34 14.40 12.17 12.66
N LEU A 35 14.79 10.91 12.44
CA LEU A 35 15.14 10.37 11.13
C LEU A 35 14.05 9.51 10.50
N GLN A 36 13.00 9.14 11.25
CA GLN A 36 11.89 8.29 10.80
C GLN A 36 11.27 8.72 9.45
N ASP A 37 11.19 10.02 9.18
CA ASP A 37 10.62 10.57 7.95
C ASP A 37 11.53 10.46 6.70
N TYR A 38 12.81 10.11 6.88
CA TYR A 38 13.80 10.08 5.80
C TYR A 38 14.00 8.70 5.17
N ASN A 39 13.42 7.62 5.73
CA ASN A 39 13.48 6.31 5.09
C ASN A 39 12.43 6.17 3.99
N ALA A 40 12.90 6.16 2.74
CA ALA A 40 12.06 6.01 1.57
C ALA A 40 11.26 4.69 1.56
N LEU A 41 11.77 3.61 2.18
CA LEU A 41 11.01 2.36 2.31
C LEU A 41 9.84 2.50 3.27
N GLN A 42 10.02 3.21 4.38
CA GLN A 42 8.94 3.47 5.32
C GLN A 42 7.87 4.37 4.71
N VAL A 43 8.27 5.38 3.92
CA VAL A 43 7.33 6.23 3.16
C VAL A 43 6.49 5.40 2.19
N LEU A 44 7.12 4.48 1.45
CA LEU A 44 6.40 3.57 0.55
C LEU A 44 5.40 2.68 1.30
N VAL A 45 5.82 2.07 2.41
CA VAL A 45 4.94 1.22 3.24
C VAL A 45 3.76 2.04 3.77
N ASN A 46 4.02 3.23 4.31
CA ASN A 46 2.97 4.12 4.83
C ASN A 46 2.00 4.54 3.71
N ALA A 47 2.51 4.85 2.52
CA ALA A 47 1.68 5.19 1.37
C ALA A 47 0.74 4.04 0.96
N ILE A 48 1.21 2.79 1.00
CA ILE A 48 0.38 1.60 0.70
C ILE A 48 -0.69 1.40 1.78
N ILE A 49 -0.31 1.50 3.05
CA ILE A 49 -1.25 1.35 4.19
C ILE A 49 -2.38 2.38 4.10
N ASN A 50 -2.06 3.62 3.73
CA ASN A 50 -3.03 4.71 3.67
C ASN A 50 -3.93 4.67 2.42
N ASN A 51 -3.42 4.22 1.27
CA ASN A 51 -4.17 4.13 0.01
C ASN A 51 -5.10 2.91 -0.08
N GLY A 52 -4.89 1.90 0.75
CA GLY A 52 -5.65 0.67 0.68
C GLY A 52 -7.09 0.83 1.19
N PRO A 53 -8.14 0.63 0.36
CA PRO A 53 -9.52 0.71 0.82
C PRO A 53 -9.85 -0.44 1.78
N ARG A 54 -10.63 -0.12 2.81
CA ARG A 54 -11.06 -1.08 3.84
C ARG A 54 -12.39 -1.74 3.48
N GLU A 55 -13.28 -0.95 2.91
CA GLU A 55 -14.63 -1.37 2.50
C GLU A 55 -14.85 -0.99 1.04
N ASP A 56 -15.55 -1.87 0.31
CA ASP A 56 -15.95 -1.66 -1.07
C ASP A 56 -17.43 -2.07 -1.22
N SER A 57 -18.07 -1.61 -2.28
CA SER A 57 -19.47 -1.93 -2.58
C SER A 57 -19.56 -2.97 -3.69
N ILE A 58 -20.13 -4.14 -3.39
CA ILE A 58 -20.42 -5.15 -4.42
C ILE A 58 -21.86 -5.07 -4.88
N ARG A 59 -22.05 -5.49 -6.12
CA ARG A 59 -23.34 -5.61 -6.76
C ARG A 59 -24.01 -6.93 -6.34
N ILE A 60 -25.13 -6.86 -5.63
CA ILE A 60 -25.91 -8.03 -5.17
C ILE A 60 -27.31 -7.96 -5.77
N GLY A 61 -27.73 -9.04 -6.41
CA GLY A 61 -29.04 -9.17 -7.03
C GLY A 61 -28.98 -9.96 -8.34
N GLN A 62 -30.15 -10.30 -8.88
CA GLN A 62 -30.28 -11.05 -10.11
C GLN A 62 -31.10 -10.22 -11.11
N ALA A 63 -30.65 -10.18 -12.37
CA ALA A 63 -31.26 -9.44 -13.47
C ALA A 63 -31.57 -7.97 -13.13
N GLU A 64 -32.85 -7.62 -12.99
CA GLU A 64 -33.35 -6.24 -12.96
C GLU A 64 -33.30 -5.60 -11.57
N THR A 65 -33.28 -6.40 -10.50
CA THR A 65 -33.21 -5.89 -9.12
C THR A 65 -31.80 -6.03 -8.58
N VAL A 66 -30.95 -5.07 -8.92
CA VAL A 66 -29.55 -5.02 -8.51
C VAL A 66 -29.34 -3.88 -7.53
N ARG A 67 -28.85 -4.21 -6.33
CA ARG A 67 -28.45 -3.22 -5.30
C ARG A 67 -26.97 -3.32 -4.98
N ARG A 68 -26.39 -2.26 -4.44
CA ARG A 68 -25.03 -2.29 -3.88
C ARG A 68 -25.09 -2.66 -2.41
N ARG A 69 -24.12 -3.43 -1.94
CA ARG A 69 -23.94 -3.73 -0.52
C ARG A 69 -22.48 -3.53 -0.14
N ALA A 70 -22.25 -2.94 1.01
CA ALA A 70 -20.92 -2.83 1.60
C ALA A 70 -20.35 -4.20 1.97
N VAL A 71 -19.10 -4.45 1.60
CA VAL A 71 -18.33 -5.64 1.99
C VAL A 71 -16.91 -5.25 2.34
N ASN A 72 -16.28 -6.04 3.22
CA ASN A 72 -14.89 -5.86 3.61
C ASN A 72 -13.94 -6.30 2.49
N VAL A 73 -12.87 -5.53 2.28
CA VAL A 73 -11.82 -5.86 1.29
C VAL A 73 -10.75 -6.74 1.93
N ALA A 74 -10.38 -7.84 1.24
CA ALA A 74 -9.31 -8.73 1.68
C ALA A 74 -7.95 -8.00 1.77
N PRO A 75 -7.05 -8.35 2.70
CA PRO A 75 -5.76 -7.68 2.86
C PRO A 75 -4.90 -7.67 1.59
N LEU A 76 -4.89 -8.77 0.83
CA LEU A 76 -4.18 -8.84 -0.44
C LEU A 76 -4.78 -7.89 -1.49
N ARG A 77 -6.12 -7.83 -1.56
CA ARG A 77 -6.82 -6.93 -2.50
C ARG A 77 -6.55 -5.47 -2.15
N ARG A 78 -6.48 -5.14 -0.86
CA ARG A 78 -6.13 -3.81 -0.36
C ARG A 78 -4.75 -3.35 -0.85
N VAL A 79 -3.76 -4.23 -0.77
CA VAL A 79 -2.39 -3.94 -1.26
C VAL A 79 -2.39 -3.75 -2.78
N ASN A 80 -3.06 -4.65 -3.52
CA ASN A 80 -3.12 -4.58 -4.98
C ASN A 80 -3.80 -3.30 -5.47
N GLU A 81 -4.91 -2.91 -4.85
CA GLU A 81 -5.63 -1.68 -5.19
C GLU A 81 -4.84 -0.43 -4.80
N ALA A 82 -4.17 -0.43 -3.64
CA ALA A 82 -3.32 0.69 -3.24
C ALA A 82 -2.20 0.96 -4.25
N ILE A 83 -1.50 -0.10 -4.69
CA ILE A 83 -0.45 -0.02 -5.71
C ILE A 83 -1.04 0.50 -7.02
N TRP A 84 -2.18 -0.04 -7.44
CA TRP A 84 -2.82 0.36 -8.68
C TRP A 84 -3.25 1.84 -8.67
N LEU A 85 -3.82 2.33 -7.57
CA LEU A 85 -4.24 3.72 -7.40
C LEU A 85 -3.03 4.68 -7.46
N LEU A 86 -1.95 4.36 -6.75
CA LEU A 86 -0.71 5.15 -6.75
C LEU A 86 -0.13 5.33 -8.16
N PHE A 87 0.00 4.24 -8.91
CA PHE A 87 0.56 4.29 -10.26
C PHE A 87 -0.41 4.91 -11.28
N THR A 88 -1.71 4.76 -11.09
CA THR A 88 -2.72 5.42 -11.93
C THR A 88 -2.67 6.93 -11.74
N GLY A 89 -2.63 7.41 -10.50
CA GLY A 89 -2.48 8.84 -10.18
C GLY A 89 -1.16 9.42 -10.70
N THR A 90 -0.05 8.69 -10.49
CA THR A 90 1.27 9.07 -11.02
C THR A 90 1.26 9.20 -12.54
N ARG A 91 0.66 8.22 -13.23
CA ARG A 91 0.56 8.22 -14.70
C ARG A 91 -0.28 9.39 -15.21
N GLU A 92 -1.41 9.67 -14.56
CA GLU A 92 -2.28 10.80 -14.92
C GLU A 92 -1.58 12.15 -14.67
N ALA A 93 -0.85 12.29 -13.57
CA ALA A 93 -0.09 13.50 -13.24
C ALA A 93 1.12 13.74 -14.16
N ALA A 94 1.75 12.67 -14.66
CA ALA A 94 2.87 12.75 -15.60
C ALA A 94 2.43 12.93 -17.06
N PHE A 95 1.19 12.59 -17.41
CA PHE A 95 0.73 12.64 -18.79
C PHE A 95 0.64 14.10 -19.28
N ARG A 96 1.30 14.38 -20.41
CA ARG A 96 1.41 15.75 -21.00
C ARG A 96 1.99 16.80 -20.05
N ASN A 97 2.82 16.38 -19.09
CA ASN A 97 3.53 17.26 -18.17
C ASN A 97 5.03 17.27 -18.50
N ILE A 98 5.70 18.39 -18.20
CA ILE A 98 7.15 18.56 -18.35
C ILE A 98 7.89 17.81 -17.23
N THR A 99 7.26 17.65 -16.06
CA THR A 99 7.83 16.91 -14.93
C THR A 99 7.99 15.43 -15.28
N THR A 100 9.14 14.87 -14.93
CA THR A 100 9.41 13.45 -15.17
C THR A 100 8.51 12.57 -14.31
N ILE A 101 8.20 11.37 -14.82
CA ILE A 101 7.38 10.38 -14.11
C ILE A 101 7.94 10.03 -12.72
N VAL A 102 9.27 10.05 -12.57
CA VAL A 102 9.96 9.78 -11.30
C VAL A 102 9.64 10.85 -10.26
N LYS A 103 9.61 12.13 -10.66
CA LYS A 103 9.24 13.21 -9.75
C LYS A 103 7.77 13.13 -9.37
N CYS A 104 6.87 12.90 -10.33
CA CYS A 104 5.45 12.72 -10.03
C CYS A 104 5.23 11.57 -9.05
N LEU A 105 5.94 10.44 -9.22
CA LEU A 105 5.85 9.31 -8.31
C LEU A 105 6.35 9.64 -6.90
N ALA A 106 7.47 10.35 -6.78
CA ALA A 106 8.03 10.74 -5.50
C ALA A 106 7.08 11.68 -4.74
N ASP A 107 6.54 12.68 -5.43
CA ASP A 107 5.59 13.63 -4.85
C ASP A 107 4.28 12.90 -4.43
N GLU A 108 3.80 11.96 -5.24
CA GLU A 108 2.62 11.14 -4.95
C GLU A 108 2.83 10.25 -3.71
N LEU A 109 3.98 9.57 -3.60
CA LEU A 109 4.31 8.72 -2.44
C LEU A 109 4.39 9.52 -1.14
N ILE A 110 5.00 10.71 -1.17
CA ILE A 110 5.10 11.59 0.01
C ILE A 110 3.71 12.08 0.43
N ASN A 111 2.88 12.50 -0.52
CA ASN A 111 1.53 12.98 -0.24
C ASN A 111 0.62 11.85 0.28
N ALA A 112 0.73 10.66 -0.31
CA ALA A 112 0.02 9.47 0.12
C ALA A 112 0.41 9.01 1.53
N ALA A 113 1.71 9.00 1.84
CA ALA A 113 2.21 8.64 3.17
C ALA A 113 1.69 9.59 4.26
N LYS A 114 1.50 10.88 3.93
CA LYS A 114 0.91 11.89 4.82
C LYS A 114 -0.62 11.91 4.85
N ALA A 115 -1.28 11.02 4.09
CA ALA A 115 -2.73 11.03 3.89
C ALA A 115 -3.27 12.40 3.45
N SER A 116 -2.51 13.10 2.60
CA SER A 116 -2.91 14.40 2.07
C SER A 116 -3.98 14.27 0.98
N SER A 117 -4.96 15.17 1.00
CA SER A 117 -5.98 15.30 -0.04
C SER A 117 -5.44 15.69 -1.41
N ASN A 118 -4.16 16.09 -1.49
CA ASN A 118 -3.48 16.39 -2.75
C ASN A 118 -3.03 15.13 -3.50
N SER A 119 -3.04 13.97 -2.84
CA SER A 119 -2.74 12.69 -3.48
C SER A 119 -3.97 12.13 -4.19
N TYR A 120 -3.72 11.22 -5.13
CA TYR A 120 -4.76 10.45 -5.81
C TYR A 120 -5.53 9.49 -4.88
N ASN A 121 -5.13 9.40 -3.60
CA ASN A 121 -5.80 8.65 -2.54
C ASN A 121 -7.25 9.11 -2.30
N VAL A 122 -7.64 10.32 -2.75
CA VAL A 122 -9.04 10.78 -2.69
C VAL A 122 -10.01 9.78 -3.33
N LYS A 123 -9.55 8.99 -4.32
CA LYS A 123 -10.38 7.92 -4.92
C LYS A 123 -10.71 6.78 -3.96
N LYS A 124 -9.80 6.44 -3.04
CA LYS A 124 -10.07 5.44 -2.00
C LYS A 124 -11.12 5.95 -1.02
N ASP A 125 -11.02 7.20 -0.58
CA ASP A 125 -12.01 7.80 0.30
C ASP A 125 -13.41 7.82 -0.35
N GLU A 126 -13.47 8.07 -1.65
CA GLU A 126 -14.73 8.00 -2.42
C GLU A 126 -15.32 6.58 -2.45
N LEU A 127 -14.49 5.54 -2.62
CA LEU A 127 -14.94 4.14 -2.57
C LEU A 127 -15.49 3.78 -1.19
N GLU A 128 -14.80 4.15 -0.12
CA GLU A 128 -15.24 3.90 1.25
C GLU A 128 -16.53 4.70 1.59
N ARG A 129 -16.66 5.92 1.06
CA ARG A 129 -17.88 6.72 1.17
C ARG A 129 -19.07 6.04 0.51
N VAL A 130 -18.88 5.48 -0.69
CA VAL A 130 -19.92 4.73 -1.40
C VAL A 130 -20.27 3.44 -0.66
N ALA A 131 -19.29 2.72 -0.12
CA ALA A 131 -19.55 1.54 0.70
C ALA A 131 -20.42 1.90 1.91
N LYS A 132 -20.06 2.94 2.66
CA LYS A 132 -20.81 3.43 3.83
C LYS A 132 -22.23 3.91 3.49
N SER A 133 -22.48 4.41 2.29
CA SER A 133 -23.84 4.77 1.85
C SER A 133 -24.73 3.53 1.62
N ASN A 134 -24.14 2.35 1.47
CA ASN A 134 -24.82 1.10 1.10
C ASN A 134 -24.69 0.02 2.20
N SER A 135 -24.24 0.40 3.40
CA SER A 135 -24.12 -0.46 4.59
C SER A 135 -25.43 -0.50 5.37
#